data_AF-A0A174A670-F1
#
_entry.id   AF-A0A174A670-F1
#
_cell.length_a   1.000
_cell.length_b   1.000
_cell.length_c   1.000
_cell.angle_alpha   90.00
_cell.angle_beta   90.00
_cell.angle_gamma   90.00
#
_symmetry.space_group_name_H-M   'P 1'
#
loop_
_entity.id
_entity.type
_entity.pdbx_description
1 polymer ?
#
loop_
_entity_poly.entity_id
_entity_poly.type
_entity_poly.pdbx_seq_one_letter_code
_entity_poly.pdbx_strand_id
1 'polypeptide(L)'
;MIELRDCIVGVKDEKEYEKVIQIAKEQGCEWNSGDSLDYIYCTFPTRLFFDKRGRVTFGGYHEKYCDYHCKNLMSRLRELIIIRQKGKL
;
A
#
# COMPACT_ATOMS: atom_id res chain seq x y z
N MET A 1 10.14 8.81 -6.21
CA MET A 1 8.69 8.54 -6.18
C MET A 1 8.51 7.03 -6.07
N ILE A 2 7.68 6.57 -5.13
CA ILE A 2 7.32 5.15 -4.98
C ILE A 2 6.23 4.89 -6.02
N GLU A 3 6.39 3.93 -6.93
CA GLU A 3 5.32 3.56 -7.90
C GLU A 3 4.50 2.42 -7.32
N LEU A 4 3.18 2.57 -7.26
CA LEU A 4 2.28 1.55 -6.72
C LEU A 4 1.65 0.68 -7.81
N ARG A 5 1.55 1.13 -9.06
CA ARG A 5 0.90 0.33 -10.11
C ARG A 5 1.69 -0.96 -10.37
N ASP A 6 0.95 -2.06 -10.57
CA ASP A 6 1.51 -3.41 -10.73
C ASP A 6 2.29 -3.91 -9.50
N CYS A 7 1.94 -3.42 -8.30
CA CYS A 7 2.61 -3.77 -7.04
C CYS A 7 1.66 -4.41 -6.03
N ILE A 8 2.22 -5.26 -5.16
CA ILE A 8 1.54 -5.75 -3.96
C ILE A 8 2.26 -5.18 -2.74
N VAL A 9 1.46 -4.63 -1.82
CA VAL A 9 1.96 -3.97 -0.63
C VAL A 9 1.37 -4.63 0.61
N GLY A 10 2.23 -5.25 1.42
CA GLY A 10 1.83 -5.76 2.73
C GLY A 10 1.80 -4.64 3.76
N VAL A 11 0.68 -4.50 4.47
CA VAL A 11 0.49 -3.49 5.53
C VAL A 11 0.15 -4.21 6.83
N LYS A 12 0.90 -3.90 7.89
CA LYS A 12 0.75 -4.61 9.17
C LYS A 12 -0.26 -3.96 10.12
N ASP A 13 -0.45 -2.65 9.98
CA ASP A 13 -1.25 -1.81 10.86
C ASP A 13 -1.86 -0.65 10.07
N GLU A 14 -2.79 0.06 10.71
CA GLU A 14 -3.50 1.22 10.15
C GLU A 14 -2.54 2.32 9.70
N LYS A 15 -1.42 2.52 10.41
CA LYS A 15 -0.44 3.57 10.10
C LYS A 15 0.36 3.29 8.83
N GLU A 16 0.73 2.03 8.59
CA GLU A 16 1.33 1.62 7.32
C GLU A 16 0.30 1.76 6.18
N TYR A 17 -0.95 1.38 6.45
CA TYR A 17 -2.04 1.51 5.49
C TYR A 17 -2.29 2.97 5.07
N GLU A 18 -2.49 3.89 6.02
CA GLU A 18 -2.73 5.33 5.73
C GLU A 18 -1.67 5.92 4.80
N LYS A 19 -0.40 5.56 5.00
CA LYS A 19 0.71 6.06 4.17
C LYS A 19 0.68 5.49 2.76
N VAL A 20 0.40 4.19 2.63
CA VAL A 20 0.26 3.57 1.32
C VAL A 20 -0.92 4.17 0.57
N ILE A 21 -2.05 4.40 1.26
CA ILE A 21 -3.23 5.05 0.70
C ILE A 21 -2.96 6.50 0.31
N GLN A 22 -2.20 7.27 1.09
CA GLN A 22 -1.82 8.62 0.70
C GLN A 22 -1.06 8.63 -0.63
N ILE A 23 -0.07 7.76 -0.77
CA ILE A 23 0.69 7.63 -2.02
C ILE A 23 -0.21 7.16 -3.17
N ALA A 24 -1.14 6.25 -2.91
CA ALA A 24 -2.11 5.77 -3.89
C ALA A 24 -3.02 6.89 -4.41
N LYS A 25 -3.51 7.76 -3.51
CA LYS A 25 -4.31 8.93 -3.87
C LYS A 25 -3.51 9.93 -4.71
N GLU A 26 -2.27 10.21 -4.34
CA GLU A 26 -1.37 11.06 -5.13
C GLU A 26 -1.13 10.52 -6.56
N GLN A 27 -1.29 9.21 -6.76
CA GLN A 27 -1.16 8.54 -8.06
C GLN A 27 -2.49 8.32 -8.80
N GLY A 28 -3.60 8.82 -8.25
CA GLY A 28 -4.94 8.66 -8.81
C GLY A 28 -5.47 7.22 -8.77
N CYS A 29 -5.05 6.44 -7.77
CA CYS A 29 -5.59 5.10 -7.55
C CYS A 29 -6.97 5.17 -6.88
N GLU A 30 -7.79 4.14 -7.11
CA GLU A 30 -9.13 3.99 -6.56
C GLU A 30 -9.41 2.53 -6.18
N TRP A 31 -10.35 2.27 -5.27
CA TRP A 31 -10.77 0.89 -5.02
C TRP A 31 -11.39 0.31 -6.30
N ASN A 32 -11.20 -0.99 -6.55
CA ASN A 32 -11.82 -1.66 -7.69
C ASN A 32 -13.36 -1.67 -7.63
N SER A 33 -13.96 -1.39 -6.47
CA SER A 33 -15.40 -1.14 -6.33
C SER A 33 -15.84 0.20 -6.91
N GLY A 34 -14.91 1.13 -7.16
CA GLY A 34 -15.19 2.53 -7.50
C GLY A 34 -15.32 3.46 -6.29
N ASP A 35 -15.17 2.92 -5.07
CA ASP A 35 -15.25 3.72 -3.84
C ASP A 35 -13.98 4.53 -3.58
N SER A 36 -14.12 5.61 -2.81
CA SER A 36 -12.97 6.39 -2.35
C SER A 36 -12.02 5.53 -1.49
N LEU A 37 -10.71 5.71 -1.68
CA LEU A 37 -9.68 5.14 -0.81
C LEU A 37 -9.72 5.69 0.63
N ASP A 38 -10.58 6.66 0.94
CA ASP A 38 -10.88 7.07 2.33
C ASP A 38 -11.58 5.98 3.14
N TYR A 39 -12.27 5.05 2.48
CA TYR A 39 -12.97 3.97 3.17
C TYR A 39 -12.04 2.77 3.40
N ILE A 40 -11.89 2.40 4.67
CA ILE A 40 -11.09 1.23 5.08
C ILE A 40 -11.97 -0.03 5.01
N TYR A 41 -11.79 -0.83 3.97
CA TYR A 41 -12.52 -2.09 3.79
C TYR A 41 -11.84 -3.31 4.45
N CYS A 42 -10.60 -3.18 4.90
CA CYS A 42 -9.76 -4.30 5.32
C CYS A 42 -9.46 -4.30 6.83
N THR A 43 -9.38 -5.49 7.42
CA THR A 43 -8.73 -5.69 8.72
C THR A 43 -7.22 -5.84 8.55
N PHE A 44 -6.45 -5.53 9.60
CA PHE A 44 -5.00 -5.65 9.60
C PHE A 44 -4.53 -6.90 10.34
N PRO A 45 -3.42 -7.55 9.91
CA PRO A 45 -2.60 -7.21 8.73
C PRO A 45 -3.27 -7.61 7.42
N THR A 46 -2.96 -6.90 6.32
CA THR A 46 -3.49 -7.23 4.99
C THR A 46 -2.48 -6.98 3.88
N ARG A 47 -2.84 -7.36 2.66
CA ARG A 47 -2.14 -7.03 1.43
C ARG A 47 -3.05 -6.20 0.53
N LEU A 48 -2.49 -5.12 -0.01
CA LEU A 48 -3.11 -4.29 -1.03
C LEU A 48 -2.50 -4.64 -2.38
N PHE A 49 -3.36 -4.85 -3.37
CA PHE A 49 -2.97 -5.20 -4.73
C PHE A 49 -3.33 -4.03 -5.63
N PHE A 50 -2.34 -3.47 -6.31
CA PHE A 50 -2.50 -2.34 -7.21
C PHE A 50 -2.26 -2.85 -8.63
N ASP A 51 -3.29 -2.82 -9.47
CA ASP A 51 -3.11 -3.20 -10.87
C ASP A 51 -2.45 -2.09 -11.70
N LYS A 52 -2.14 -2.37 -12.97
CA LYS A 52 -1.54 -1.41 -13.90
C LYS A 52 -2.38 -0.15 -14.14
N ARG A 53 -3.67 -0.20 -13.84
CA ARG A 53 -4.63 0.91 -14.01
C ARG A 53 -4.81 1.72 -12.72
N GLY A 54 -4.15 1.34 -11.63
CA GLY A 54 -4.30 2.00 -10.33
C GLY A 54 -5.54 1.53 -9.55
N ARG A 55 -6.15 0.39 -9.92
CA ARG A 55 -7.25 -0.18 -9.13
C ARG A 55 -6.69 -0.97 -7.97
N VAL A 56 -7.25 -0.72 -6.78
CA VAL A 56 -6.86 -1.37 -5.53
C VAL A 56 -7.82 -2.50 -5.20
N THR A 57 -7.29 -3.63 -4.79
CA THR A 57 -8.04 -4.69 -4.08
C THR A 57 -7.30 -5.09 -2.81
N PHE A 58 -7.98 -5.79 -1.91
CA PHE A 58 -7.38 -6.28 -0.68
C PHE A 58 -7.85 -7.70 -0.40
N GLY A 59 -7.05 -8.45 0.35
CA GLY A 59 -7.38 -9.80 0.76
C GLY A 59 -6.15 -10.66 0.96
N GLY A 60 -6.33 -11.78 1.66
CA GLY A 60 -5.30 -12.80 1.75
C GLY A 60 -5.58 -13.89 0.73
N TYR A 61 -4.99 -13.87 -0.47
CA TYR A 61 -4.95 -15.09 -1.28
C TYR A 61 -3.75 -15.16 -2.24
N HIS A 62 -3.14 -16.36 -2.22
CA HIS A 62 -2.04 -16.90 -3.02
C HIS A 62 -0.62 -16.35 -2.82
N GLU A 63 0.04 -16.99 -1.86
CA GLU A 63 1.49 -17.08 -1.59
C GLU A 63 2.40 -17.30 -2.81
N LYS A 64 1.87 -17.62 -3.99
CA LYS A 64 2.67 -18.07 -5.14
C LYS A 64 3.05 -17.01 -6.17
N TYR A 65 2.46 -15.80 -6.17
CA TYR A 65 2.61 -14.93 -7.36
C TYR A 65 3.34 -13.59 -7.23
N CYS A 66 3.61 -13.02 -6.06
CA CYS A 66 4.03 -11.60 -6.07
C CYS A 66 4.81 -11.16 -4.82
N ASP A 67 5.99 -11.75 -4.61
CA ASP A 67 6.82 -11.38 -3.45
C ASP A 67 8.13 -10.65 -3.82
N TYR A 68 8.43 -10.51 -5.11
CA TYR A 68 9.73 -9.98 -5.57
C TYR A 68 9.73 -8.48 -5.90
N HIS A 69 8.64 -7.90 -6.41
CA HIS A 69 8.75 -6.54 -6.97
C HIS A 69 8.75 -5.40 -5.93
N CYS A 70 8.19 -5.62 -4.73
CA CYS A 70 7.91 -4.52 -3.79
C CYS A 70 8.57 -4.67 -2.40
N LYS A 71 9.47 -5.66 -2.17
CA LYS A 71 10.28 -5.71 -0.91
C LYS A 71 11.14 -4.46 -0.73
N ASN A 72 11.77 -3.99 -1.81
CA ASN A 72 12.51 -2.73 -1.82
C ASN A 72 11.58 -1.52 -1.58
N LEU A 73 10.35 -1.58 -2.08
CA LEU A 73 9.34 -0.55 -1.87
C LEU A 73 9.02 -0.40 -0.38
N MET A 74 8.72 -1.53 0.28
CA MET A 74 8.35 -1.55 1.69
C MET A 74 9.54 -1.23 2.59
N SER A 75 10.76 -1.64 2.24
CA SER A 75 11.97 -1.22 2.96
C SER A 75 12.13 0.30 2.91
N ARG A 76 12.07 0.91 1.72
CA ARG A 76 12.15 2.36 1.54
C ARG A 76 11.01 3.11 2.23
N LEU A 77 9.78 2.58 2.16
CA LEU A 77 8.64 3.15 2.86
C LEU A 77 8.90 3.13 4.36
N ARG A 78 9.28 1.98 4.95
CA ARG A 78 9.58 1.85 6.38
C ARG A 78 10.73 2.72 6.83
N GLU A 79 11.79 2.85 6.04
CA GLU A 79 12.87 3.83 6.28
C GLU A 79 12.32 5.25 6.36
N LEU A 80 11.46 5.68 5.42
CA LEU A 80 10.80 7.00 5.47
C LEU A 80 9.88 7.14 6.70
N ILE A 81 9.19 6.08 7.11
CA ILE A 81 8.40 6.07 8.35
C ILE A 81 9.29 6.30 9.58
N ILE A 82 10.38 5.55 9.68
CA ILE A 82 11.33 5.59 10.80
C ILE A 82 12.01 6.97 10.85
N ILE A 83 12.45 7.51 9.72
CA ILE A 83 13.06 8.85 9.64
C ILE A 83 12.08 9.92 10.14
N ARG A 84 10.80 9.88 9.72
CA ARG A 84 9.78 10.82 10.23
C ARG A 84 9.46 10.63 11.72
N GLN A 85 9.60 9.42 12.27
CA GLN A 85 9.45 9.19 13.72
C GLN A 85 10.64 9.71 14.51
N LYS A 86 11.87 9.54 13.99
CA LYS A 86 13.09 10.08 14.59
C LYS A 86 13.18 11.60 14.46
N GLY A 87 12.60 12.16 13.41
CA GLY A 87 12.53 13.58 13.12
C GLY A 87 11.19 14.24 13.51
N LYS A 88 10.42 13.66 14.43
CA LYS A 88 9.31 14.38 15.07
C LYS A 88 9.89 15.56 15.87
N LEU A 89 10.00 16.70 15.20
CA LEU A 89 9.61 18.03 15.68
C LEU A 89 8.10 18.06 15.97
#